data_AF-A0A1J1IWT4-F1
#
_entry.id   AF-A0A1J1IWT4-F1
#
_cell.length_a   1.000
_cell.length_b   1.000
_cell.length_c   1.000
_cell.angle_alpha   90.00
_cell.angle_beta   90.00
_cell.angle_gamma   90.00
#
_symmetry.space_group_name_H-M   'P 1'
#
loop_
_entity.id
_entity.type
_entity.pdbx_description
1 polymer ?
#
loop_
_entity_poly.entity_id
_entity_poly.type
_entity_poly.pdbx_seq_one_letter_code
_entity_poly.pdbx_strand_id
1 'polypeptide(L)'
;MFAEQKCNFPGSPAHSTVTFSDDSLTNGAIASYSCERGFELLGPARRVCDNGSWTPEGIPFCAVDNGIDLQLLFTNQFSIGF
;
A
#
# COMPACT_ATOMS: atom_id res chain seq x y z
N MET A 1 8.24 -1.43 -31.43
CA MET A 1 7.44 -0.51 -30.59
C MET A 1 7.41 -1.13 -29.21
N PHE A 2 8.18 -0.62 -28.26
CA PHE A 2 8.09 -1.09 -26.87
C PHE A 2 6.92 -0.34 -26.25
N ALA A 3 5.79 -1.03 -26.05
CA ALA A 3 4.72 -0.46 -25.24
C ALA A 3 5.26 -0.35 -23.82
N GLU A 4 5.43 0.87 -23.33
CA GLU A 4 5.77 1.10 -21.94
C GLU A 4 4.61 0.58 -21.09
N GLN A 5 4.84 -0.54 -20.38
CA GLN A 5 3.77 -1.13 -19.58
C GLN A 5 3.48 -0.23 -18.39
N LYS A 6 2.42 0.55 -18.54
CA LYS A 6 1.82 1.34 -17.48
C LYS A 6 0.94 0.48 -16.60
N CYS A 7 1.01 0.75 -15.31
CA CYS A 7 0.05 0.24 -14.35
C CYS A 7 -1.20 1.11 -14.34
N ASN A 8 -2.33 0.48 -14.03
CA ASN A 8 -3.57 1.20 -13.75
C ASN A 8 -3.47 1.92 -12.40
N PHE A 9 -4.40 2.82 -12.10
CA PHE A 9 -4.45 3.43 -10.77
C PHE A 9 -4.58 2.34 -9.69
N PRO A 10 -3.65 2.26 -8.70
CA PRO A 10 -3.63 1.15 -7.74
C PRO A 10 -4.77 1.18 -6.72
N GLY A 11 -5.64 2.20 -6.76
CA GLY A 11 -6.69 2.44 -5.79
C GLY A 11 -6.18 3.26 -4.60
N SER A 12 -7.05 4.10 -4.06
CA SER A 12 -6.82 4.91 -2.87
C SER A 12 -7.80 4.50 -1.77
N PRO A 13 -7.34 3.89 -0.66
CA PRO A 13 -8.21 3.53 0.45
C PRO A 13 -8.75 4.79 1.16
N ALA A 14 -9.85 4.64 1.91
CA ALA A 14 -10.40 5.72 2.71
C ALA A 14 -9.40 6.20 3.77
N HIS A 15 -9.46 7.48 4.13
CA HIS A 15 -8.54 8.11 5.09
C HIS A 15 -7.06 7.97 4.73
N SER A 16 -6.77 7.88 3.42
CA SER A 16 -5.42 7.79 2.89
C SER A 16 -5.16 8.81 1.79
N THR A 17 -3.89 9.15 1.64
CA THR A 17 -3.35 9.89 0.50
C THR A 17 -2.37 8.98 -0.23
N VAL A 18 -2.54 8.89 -1.55
CA VAL A 18 -1.60 8.19 -2.44
C VAL A 18 -0.77 9.23 -3.20
N THR A 19 0.54 9.04 -3.23
CA THR A 19 1.49 9.90 -3.96
C THR A 19 2.30 9.04 -4.89
N PHE A 20 2.39 9.45 -6.15
CA PHE A 20 3.16 8.74 -7.17
C PHE A 20 4.51 9.40 -7.37
N SER A 21 5.55 8.60 -7.58
CA SER A 21 6.85 9.13 -8.03
C SER A 21 6.81 9.58 -9.48
N ASP A 22 5.86 9.06 -10.27
CA ASP A 22 5.69 9.41 -11.67
C ASP A 22 4.20 9.37 -12.06
N ASP A 23 3.68 10.45 -12.64
CA ASP A 23 2.29 10.57 -13.10
C ASP A 23 1.97 9.65 -14.29
N SER A 24 2.99 9.18 -15.00
CA SER A 24 2.81 8.24 -16.12
C SER A 24 2.48 6.81 -15.67
N LEU A 25 2.66 6.49 -14.38
CA LEU A 25 2.43 5.16 -13.79
C LEU A 25 3.13 4.02 -14.56
N THR A 26 4.31 4.30 -15.11
CA THR A 26 5.09 3.38 -15.96
C THR A 26 5.83 2.32 -15.13
N ASN A 27 6.42 1.32 -15.79
CA ASN A 27 7.23 0.31 -15.12
C ASN A 27 8.32 0.98 -14.26
N GLY A 28 8.38 0.62 -12.97
CA GLY A 28 9.25 1.24 -11.97
C GLY A 28 8.62 2.41 -11.20
N ALA A 29 7.43 2.89 -11.57
CA ALA A 29 6.72 3.91 -10.82
C ALA A 29 6.40 3.44 -9.39
N ILE A 30 6.52 4.33 -8.42
CA ILE A 30 6.29 4.03 -7.00
C ILE A 30 5.04 4.75 -6.52
N ALA A 31 4.07 4.00 -6.00
CA ALA A 31 2.91 4.50 -5.29
C ALA A 31 3.18 4.45 -3.79
N SER A 32 3.23 5.60 -3.14
CA SER A 32 3.41 5.75 -1.69
C SER A 32 2.08 6.11 -1.04
N TYR A 33 1.71 5.36 -0.02
CA TYR A 33 0.48 5.54 0.73
C TYR A 33 0.78 6.13 2.10
N SER A 34 -0.04 7.10 2.49
CA SER A 34 0.04 7.76 3.80
C SER A 34 -1.37 7.87 4.39
N CYS A 35 -1.53 7.55 5.66
CA CYS A 35 -2.83 7.68 6.34
C CYS A 35 -2.99 9.06 6.99
N GLU A 36 -4.24 9.49 7.16
CA GLU A 36 -4.56 10.68 7.93
C GLU A 36 -4.14 10.54 9.40
N ARG A 37 -4.01 11.67 10.12
CA ARG A 37 -3.61 11.66 11.53
C ARG A 37 -4.63 10.86 12.36
N GLY A 38 -4.15 9.93 13.18
CA GLY A 38 -4.98 9.04 14.00
C GLY A 38 -5.33 7.71 13.32
N PHE A 39 -4.83 7.49 12.11
CA PHE A 39 -4.92 6.23 11.40
C PHE A 39 -3.55 5.60 11.21
N GLU A 40 -3.50 4.29 11.32
CA GLU A 40 -2.34 3.47 11.04
C GLU A 40 -2.50 2.80 9.68
N LEU A 41 -1.41 2.79 8.91
CA LEU A 41 -1.38 2.13 7.62
C LEU A 41 -1.14 0.63 7.80
N LEU A 42 -2.08 -0.16 7.32
CA LEU A 42 -2.02 -1.62 7.35
C LEU A 42 -1.77 -2.16 5.94
N GLY A 43 -0.71 -2.96 5.84
CA GLY A 43 -0.23 -3.50 4.57
C GLY A 43 0.90 -2.67 3.96
N PRO A 44 1.11 -2.75 2.63
CA PRO A 44 2.28 -2.16 1.99
C PRO A 44 2.16 -0.64 1.85
N ALA A 45 2.97 0.10 2.60
CA ALA A 45 3.07 1.56 2.51
C ALA A 45 3.54 2.04 1.13
N ARG A 46 4.25 1.18 0.38
CA ARG A 46 4.79 1.49 -0.95
C ARG A 46 4.58 0.32 -1.89
N ARG A 47 4.14 0.61 -3.10
CA ARG A 47 3.97 -0.37 -4.18
C ARG A 47 4.73 0.10 -5.41
N VAL A 48 5.32 -0.83 -6.13
CA VAL A 48 6.08 -0.57 -7.35
C VAL A 48 5.33 -1.16 -8.53
N CYS A 49 5.23 -0.39 -9.61
CA CYS A 49 4.66 -0.86 -10.86
C CYS A 49 5.65 -1.81 -11.53
N ASP A 50 5.33 -3.09 -11.54
CA ASP A 50 6.07 -4.12 -12.27
C ASP A 50 5.19 -4.67 -13.40
N ASN A 51 5.61 -4.40 -14.64
CA ASN A 51 5.01 -4.91 -15.87
C ASN A 51 3.48 -4.73 -15.98
N GLY A 52 2.95 -3.62 -15.46
CA GLY A 52 1.51 -3.31 -15.47
C GLY A 52 0.74 -3.79 -14.22
N SER A 53 1.41 -4.44 -13.28
CA SER A 53 0.87 -4.86 -11.98
C SER A 53 1.56 -4.14 -10.83
N TRP A 54 0.85 -3.92 -9.73
CA TRP A 54 1.42 -3.28 -8.54
C TRP A 54 1.88 -4.33 -7.53
N THR A 55 3.19 -4.31 -7.24
CA THR A 55 3.83 -5.24 -6.31
C THR A 55 4.32 -4.49 -5.07
N PRO A 56 4.09 -5.00 -3.85
CA PRO A 56 3.35 -6.21 -3.52
C PRO A 56 1.84 -6.11 -3.82
N GLU A 57 1.19 -7.26 -4.00
CA GLU A 57 -0.27 -7.34 -4.18
C GLU A 57 -1.01 -6.94 -2.90
N GLY A 58 -2.26 -6.48 -3.07
CA GLY A 58 -3.07 -5.95 -1.98
C GLY A 58 -2.96 -4.42 -1.85
N ILE A 59 -4.11 -3.76 -1.79
CA ILE A 59 -4.19 -2.33 -1.51
C ILE A 59 -4.09 -2.16 0.01
N PRO A 60 -3.20 -1.29 0.52
CA PRO A 60 -3.16 -1.03 1.95
C PRO A 60 -4.49 -0.41 2.41
N PHE A 61 -4.75 -0.41 3.71
CA PHE A 61 -5.91 0.27 4.28
C PHE A 61 -5.52 1.00 5.55
N CYS A 62 -6.18 2.13 5.79
CA CYS A 62 -5.96 2.93 6.98
C CYS A 62 -6.99 2.55 8.03
N ALA A 63 -6.53 2.04 9.18
CA ALA A 63 -7.40 1.73 10.31
C ALA A 63 -7.12 2.70 11.46
N VAL A 64 -8.14 3.03 12.25
CA VAL A 64 -7.97 3.93 13.40
C VAL A 64 -7.03 3.28 14.41
N ASP A 65 -5.93 3.96 14.71
CA ASP A 65 -5.03 3.55 15.80
C ASP A 65 -5.74 3.80 17.13
N ASN A 66 -6.25 2.74 17.74
CA ASN A 66 -6.89 2.79 19.06
C ASN A 66 -5.89 2.43 20.18
N GLY A 67 -4.58 2.46 19.91
CA GLY A 67 -3.54 2.01 20.84
C GLY A 67 -3.42 0.49 20.97
N ILE A 68 -4.12 -0.25 20.10
CA ILE A 68 -3.84 -1.66 19.81
C ILE A 68 -2.85 -1.65 18.64
N ASP A 69 -1.66 -2.22 18.81
CA ASP A 69 -0.71 -2.33 17.72
C ASP A 69 -1.30 -3.28 16.66
N LEU A 70 -1.96 -2.70 15.65
CA LEU A 70 -2.66 -3.45 14.62
C LEU A 70 -1.64 -4.21 13.76
N GLN A 71 -0.44 -3.66 13.59
CA GLN A 71 0.68 -4.37 12.95
C GLN A 71 1.00 -5.70 13.65
N LEU A 72 0.91 -5.79 14.98
CA LEU A 72 1.08 -7.06 15.70
C LEU A 72 -0.08 -8.03 15.43
N LEU A 73 -1.32 -7.57 15.21
CA LEU A 73 -2.45 -8.45 14.84
C LEU A 73 -2.33 -9.03 13.41
N PHE A 74 -1.78 -8.26 12.47
CA PHE A 74 -1.65 -8.69 11.06
C PHE A 74 -0.30 -9.36 10.75
N THR A 75 0.76 -9.07 11.52
CA THR A 75 2.12 -9.64 11.32
C THR A 75 2.36 -10.86 12.21
N ASN A 76 1.60 -11.05 13.30
CA ASN A 76 1.68 -12.28 14.09
C ASN A 76 0.70 -13.33 13.57
N GLN A 77 1.27 -14.28 12.82
CA GLN A 77 0.95 -15.67 13.11
C GLN A 77 0.99 -15.86 14.63
N PHE A 78 -0.17 -16.16 15.21
CA PHE A 78 -0.38 -16.64 16.57
C PHE A 78 0.90 -17.22 17.17
N SER A 79 1.58 -16.45 18.01
CA SER A 79 2.39 -17.00 19.10
C SER A 79 1.66 -16.74 20.41
N ILE A 80 0.33 -16.95 20.43
CA ILE A 80 -0.34 -17.43 21.65
C ILE A 80 -0.02 -18.92 21.70
N GLY A 81 1.21 -19.23 22.08
CA GLY A 81 1.55 -20.52 22.65
C GLY A 81 1.10 -20.48 24.10
N PHE A 82 0.25 -21.43 24.47
CA PHE A 82 -0.18 -21.73 25.83
C PHE A 82 0.99 -21.83 26.82
#